data_AF-A0A9D3Y980-F1
#
_entry.id   AF-A0A9D3Y980-F1
#
_cell.length_a   1.000
_cell.length_b   1.000
_cell.length_c   1.000
_cell.angle_alpha   90.00
_cell.angle_beta   90.00
_cell.angle_gamma   90.00
#
_symmetry.space_group_name_H-M   'P 1'
#
loop_
_entity.id
_entity.type
_entity.pdbx_description
1 polymer ?
#
loop_
_entity_poly.entity_id
_entity_poly.type
_entity_poly.pdbx_seq_one_letter_code
_entity_poly.pdbx_strand_id
1 'polypeptide(L)'
;MMTSVAARRNGKSSPDGSPSQHSSFLTITMGTCCSDLSLNQRHCVLLLVVMVVSYYLIMDATLYQTFQAVDLVNEKKVPGQSWSPFRPLSVKLIMTDPTTHYVITPSSEYFNDFTHFSEVFYFITPNMITFTHVFLAFVAVKCIVSDSLKNRRIGVILYEIRTFLDALDGAVYRARAVNKTYESHHDEIGYWIDSFCDTMGGIALIFGIIFFFLWKQPPKKEVGSLPWTNDDQNGNLIDSSSEKHDTRTYKYYTNKIIFWRCLSYGAQIGLASAMWDQTLWSYNDIFMTPANMPNAASRQSQALHSSYTFAIMWAWRMLEGQALIHYFLLAILFDYVWEFLRFVQYWGFVILGILIFSSYYHVSSLRQFLLVQSDSTGVTSGH
;
A
#
# COMPACT_ATOMS: atom_id res chain seq x y z
N MET A 1 -58.12 71.17 -8.60
CA MET A 1 -56.97 71.63 -7.81
C MET A 1 -55.80 70.72 -8.19
N MET A 2 -54.88 71.08 -9.11
CA MET A 2 -53.84 72.13 -8.96
C MET A 2 -53.28 72.07 -7.53
N THR A 3 -52.00 71.81 -7.24
CA THR A 3 -50.75 72.16 -7.93
C THR A 3 -49.60 71.54 -7.10
N SER A 4 -48.50 71.08 -7.72
CA SER A 4 -47.15 71.69 -7.61
C SER A 4 -46.36 71.33 -6.32
N VAL A 5 -45.04 71.12 -6.22
CA VAL A 5 -43.81 71.00 -7.06
C VAL A 5 -42.63 70.87 -6.07
N ALA A 6 -41.49 70.33 -6.54
CA ALA A 6 -40.10 70.57 -6.07
C ALA A 6 -39.61 69.89 -4.77
N ALA A 7 -38.33 69.56 -4.58
CA ALA A 7 -37.15 69.44 -5.45
C ALA A 7 -35.96 68.89 -4.62
N ARG A 8 -35.16 68.00 -5.23
CA ARG A 8 -33.68 68.06 -5.38
C ARG A 8 -32.77 68.20 -4.13
N ARG A 9 -31.88 67.21 -3.90
CA ARG A 9 -30.41 67.44 -3.79
C ARG A 9 -29.56 66.17 -3.89
N ASN A 10 -28.47 66.29 -4.66
CA ASN A 10 -27.37 65.35 -4.89
C ASN A 10 -26.43 65.24 -3.67
N GLY A 11 -25.74 64.10 -3.55
CA GLY A 11 -24.55 63.94 -2.70
C GLY A 11 -23.68 62.79 -3.22
N LYS A 12 -22.58 63.15 -3.88
CA LYS A 12 -21.55 62.29 -4.51
C LYS A 12 -20.39 62.17 -3.51
N SER A 13 -19.89 60.98 -3.22
CA SER A 13 -18.53 60.78 -2.68
C SER A 13 -18.06 59.33 -2.82
N SER A 14 -17.15 59.07 -3.77
CA SER A 14 -16.16 57.99 -3.67
C SER A 14 -15.11 58.38 -2.63
N PRO A 15 -14.37 57.42 -2.07
CA PRO A 15 -12.98 57.30 -2.52
C PRO A 15 -12.49 55.85 -2.70
N ASP A 16 -11.47 55.74 -3.52
CA ASP A 16 -10.61 54.58 -3.79
C ASP A 16 -10.01 53.93 -2.53
N GLY A 17 -9.75 52.63 -2.63
CA GLY A 17 -8.92 51.89 -1.68
C GLY A 17 -8.83 50.40 -1.98
N SER A 18 -8.07 50.03 -3.03
CA SER A 18 -7.39 48.73 -3.03
C SER A 18 -6.07 48.88 -2.25
N PRO A 19 -5.61 47.84 -1.54
CA PRO A 19 -4.75 46.88 -2.22
C PRO A 19 -5.04 45.41 -1.87
N SER A 20 -4.78 44.58 -2.88
CA SER A 20 -4.28 43.21 -2.84
C SER A 20 -3.93 42.60 -1.47
N GLN A 21 -4.36 41.35 -1.25
CA GLN A 21 -3.40 40.27 -1.02
C GLN A 21 -4.00 38.88 -1.25
N HIS A 22 -3.25 38.13 -2.04
CA HIS A 22 -3.34 36.69 -2.29
C HIS A 22 -3.39 35.89 -0.98
N SER A 23 -4.39 35.00 -0.87
CA SER A 23 -4.30 33.77 -0.09
C SER A 23 -5.46 32.84 -0.46
N SER A 24 -5.45 32.33 -1.69
CA SER A 24 -6.26 31.17 -2.05
C SER A 24 -5.32 29.98 -2.16
N PHE A 25 -4.84 29.55 -1.00
CA PHE A 25 -4.10 28.30 -0.82
C PHE A 25 -5.07 27.14 -1.06
N LEU A 26 -4.68 26.23 -1.97
CA LEU A 26 -5.05 24.81 -2.04
C LEU A 26 -6.28 24.40 -1.22
N THR A 27 -7.47 24.68 -1.73
CA THR A 27 -8.65 23.90 -1.32
C THR A 27 -8.62 22.62 -2.14
N ILE A 28 -7.97 21.59 -1.59
CA ILE A 28 -8.18 20.20 -2.01
C ILE A 28 -9.65 19.92 -1.73
N THR A 29 -10.46 19.90 -2.78
CA THR A 29 -11.85 19.45 -2.72
C THR A 29 -11.85 17.99 -2.27
N MET A 30 -12.02 17.77 -0.97
CA MET A 30 -12.42 16.47 -0.43
C MET A 30 -13.72 16.08 -1.15
N GLY A 31 -13.60 15.06 -1.99
CA GLY A 31 -14.72 14.44 -2.70
C GLY A 31 -15.93 14.18 -1.79
N THR A 32 -17.09 14.22 -2.41
CA THR A 32 -18.45 14.28 -1.88
C THR A 32 -18.89 13.19 -0.89
N CYS A 33 -18.01 12.27 -0.47
CA CYS A 33 -18.34 11.26 0.55
C CYS A 33 -18.24 11.79 1.99
N CYS A 34 -17.45 12.85 2.24
CA CYS A 34 -17.29 13.43 3.58
C CYS A 34 -18.17 14.68 3.83
N SER A 35 -18.80 15.22 2.79
CA SER A 35 -19.64 16.43 2.86
C SER A 35 -20.85 16.27 3.78
N ASP A 36 -21.43 15.07 3.82
CA ASP A 36 -22.66 14.75 4.55
C ASP A 36 -22.41 14.22 5.97
N LEU A 37 -21.16 14.06 6.39
CA LEU A 37 -20.84 13.71 7.77
C LEU A 37 -21.02 14.93 8.68
N SER A 38 -21.77 14.74 9.77
CA SER A 38 -21.82 15.74 10.84
C SER A 38 -20.41 16.05 11.36
N LEU A 39 -20.20 17.27 11.86
CA LEU A 39 -18.91 17.71 12.40
C LEU A 39 -18.34 16.70 13.41
N ASN A 40 -19.20 16.11 14.25
CA ASN A 40 -18.82 15.09 15.23
C ASN A 40 -18.31 13.80 14.57
N GLN A 41 -18.95 13.34 13.49
CA GLN A 41 -18.50 12.14 12.77
C GLN A 41 -17.15 12.37 12.09
N ARG A 42 -16.89 13.57 11.56
CA ARG A 42 -15.58 13.91 10.97
C ARG A 42 -14.47 13.87 12.02
N HIS A 43 -14.73 14.42 13.22
CA HIS A 43 -13.78 14.34 14.34
C HIS A 43 -13.55 12.89 14.79
N CYS A 44 -14.60 12.05 14.87
CA CYS A 44 -14.46 10.64 15.21
C CYS A 44 -13.60 9.88 14.18
N VAL A 45 -13.83 10.11 12.88
CA VAL A 45 -13.04 9.49 11.81
C VAL A 45 -11.59 9.94 11.88
N LEU A 46 -11.33 11.24 12.06
CA LEU A 46 -9.98 11.77 12.18
C LEU A 46 -9.27 11.20 13.41
N LEU A 47 -9.95 11.12 14.56
CA LEU A 47 -9.42 10.52 15.77
C LEU A 47 -9.09 9.04 15.56
N LEU A 48 -9.95 8.29 14.85
CA LEU A 48 -9.68 6.89 14.51
C LEU A 48 -8.46 6.74 13.59
N VAL A 49 -8.33 7.60 12.57
CA VAL A 49 -7.15 7.60 11.68
C VAL A 49 -5.89 7.92 12.48
N VAL A 50 -5.92 8.92 13.36
CA VAL A 50 -4.79 9.28 14.22
C VAL A 50 -4.42 8.11 15.14
N MET A 51 -5.40 7.43 15.75
CA MET A 51 -5.14 6.26 16.58
C MET A 51 -4.47 5.14 15.78
N VAL A 52 -4.98 4.80 14.60
CA VAL A 52 -4.42 3.74 13.74
C VAL A 52 -3.00 4.09 13.28
N VAL A 53 -2.76 5.33 12.85
CA VAL A 53 -1.42 5.79 12.45
C VAL A 53 -0.47 5.77 13.65
N SER A 54 -0.91 6.25 14.81
CA SER A 54 -0.09 6.24 16.03
C SER A 54 0.26 4.82 16.47
N TYR A 55 -0.67 3.86 16.32
CA TYR A 55 -0.42 2.45 16.59
C TYR A 55 0.73 1.93 15.70
N TYR A 56 0.65 2.13 14.38
CA TYR A 56 1.71 1.69 13.47
C TYR A 56 3.06 2.36 13.76
N LEU A 57 3.07 3.65 14.09
CA LEU A 57 4.30 4.36 14.43
C LEU A 57 4.95 3.85 15.73
N ILE A 58 4.14 3.58 16.76
CA ILE A 58 4.64 3.01 18.03
C ILE A 58 5.20 1.62 17.77
N MET A 59 4.49 0.79 17.01
CA MET A 59 4.93 -0.57 16.66
C MET A 59 6.24 -0.55 15.86
N ASP A 60 6.38 0.32 14.86
CA ASP A 60 7.63 0.48 14.10
C ASP A 60 8.78 1.01 14.98
N ALA A 61 8.52 1.92 15.92
CA ALA A 61 9.53 2.38 16.87
C ALA A 61 10.01 1.23 17.79
N THR A 62 9.10 0.38 18.27
CA THR A 62 9.45 -0.81 19.05
C THR A 62 10.16 -1.87 18.23
N LEU A 63 9.81 -2.01 16.94
CA LEU A 63 10.51 -2.89 16.01
C LEU A 63 11.95 -2.41 15.81
N TYR A 64 12.17 -1.11 15.62
CA TYR A 64 13.52 -0.55 15.51
C TYR A 64 14.36 -0.80 16.77
N GLN A 65 13.79 -0.55 17.96
CA GLN A 65 14.48 -0.82 19.23
C GLN A 65 14.85 -2.31 19.38
N THR A 66 13.94 -3.21 18.98
CA THR A 66 14.19 -4.65 19.04
C THR A 66 15.25 -5.06 18.02
N PHE A 67 15.17 -4.54 16.80
CA PHE A 67 16.14 -4.77 15.72
C PHE A 67 17.57 -4.39 16.14
N GLN A 68 17.73 -3.28 16.86
CA GLN A 68 19.02 -2.83 17.38
C GLN A 68 19.58 -3.70 18.52
N ALA A 69 18.71 -4.47 19.20
CA ALA A 69 19.10 -5.28 20.36
C ALA A 69 19.37 -6.75 20.02
N VAL A 70 19.09 -7.18 18.79
CA VAL A 70 19.05 -8.60 18.40
C VAL A 70 20.08 -8.91 17.32
N ASP A 71 20.66 -10.10 17.40
CA ASP A 71 21.49 -10.70 16.36
C ASP A 71 20.67 -11.79 15.63
N LEU A 72 20.39 -11.56 14.35
CA LEU A 72 19.51 -12.41 13.55
C LEU A 72 20.04 -13.83 13.33
N VAL A 73 21.37 -14.02 13.36
CA VAL A 73 21.99 -15.34 13.13
C VAL A 73 21.67 -16.32 14.25
N ASN A 74 21.53 -15.81 15.48
CA ASN A 74 21.36 -16.62 16.68
C ASN A 74 19.91 -16.69 17.17
N GLU A 75 18.99 -16.05 16.46
CA GLU A 75 17.61 -15.94 16.90
C GLU A 75 16.81 -17.20 16.57
N LYS A 76 16.47 -17.98 17.60
CA LYS A 76 15.61 -19.16 17.50
C LYS A 76 14.40 -18.99 18.40
N LYS A 77 13.24 -19.52 17.96
CA LYS A 77 12.05 -19.56 18.82
C LYS A 77 12.35 -20.40 20.05
N VAL A 78 12.18 -19.81 21.23
CA VAL A 78 12.24 -20.57 22.49
C VAL A 78 11.03 -21.51 22.55
N PRO A 79 11.23 -22.83 22.74
CA PRO A 79 10.13 -23.78 22.84
C PRO A 79 9.18 -23.41 23.99
N GLY A 80 7.89 -23.26 23.69
CA GLY A 80 6.85 -22.95 24.68
C GLY A 80 6.49 -21.48 24.85
N GLN A 81 7.16 -20.56 24.13
CA GLN A 81 6.76 -19.15 24.11
C GLN A 81 5.71 -18.89 23.03
N SER A 82 4.64 -18.17 23.37
CA SER A 82 3.63 -17.68 22.43
C SER A 82 4.26 -16.79 21.36
N TRP A 83 3.65 -16.78 20.17
CA TRP A 83 4.13 -15.97 19.06
C TRP A 83 4.13 -14.47 19.43
N SER A 84 5.19 -13.75 19.04
CA SER A 84 5.32 -12.31 19.25
C SER A 84 5.68 -11.64 17.92
N PRO A 85 5.09 -10.47 17.59
CA PRO A 85 5.49 -9.71 16.41
C PRO A 85 6.98 -9.35 16.43
N PHE A 86 7.59 -9.27 17.61
CA PHE A 86 8.97 -8.82 17.74
C PHE A 86 9.98 -9.96 17.88
N ARG A 87 9.53 -11.22 18.03
CA ARG A 87 10.41 -12.40 18.19
C ARG A 87 9.74 -13.72 17.77
N PRO A 88 10.45 -14.63 17.07
CA PRO A 88 11.79 -14.44 16.51
C PRO A 88 11.76 -13.48 15.31
N LEU A 89 12.70 -12.55 15.26
CA LEU A 89 12.87 -11.63 14.15
C LEU A 89 13.56 -12.34 12.98
N SER A 90 13.04 -12.10 11.77
CA SER A 90 13.63 -12.58 10.54
C SER A 90 13.69 -11.43 9.54
N VAL A 91 14.61 -11.46 8.58
CA VAL A 91 14.67 -10.44 7.52
C VAL A 91 13.32 -10.34 6.81
N LYS A 92 12.68 -11.48 6.55
CA LYS A 92 11.33 -11.55 5.98
C LYS A 92 10.34 -10.76 6.83
N LEU A 93 10.26 -11.06 8.13
CA LEU A 93 9.32 -10.42 9.05
C LEU A 93 9.55 -8.90 9.17
N ILE A 94 10.82 -8.46 9.17
CA ILE A 94 11.17 -7.03 9.22
C ILE A 94 10.68 -6.31 7.96
N MET A 95 10.86 -6.93 6.80
CA MET A 95 10.52 -6.38 5.49
C MET A 95 9.04 -6.54 5.10
N THR A 96 8.27 -7.36 5.80
CA THR A 96 6.83 -7.56 5.58
C THR A 96 6.03 -6.32 5.97
N ASP A 97 5.00 -5.97 5.20
CA ASP A 97 4.16 -4.79 5.46
C ASP A 97 3.56 -4.70 6.89
N PRO A 98 3.28 -3.47 7.40
CA PRO A 98 2.83 -3.27 8.78
C PRO A 98 1.51 -3.94 9.12
N THR A 99 0.56 -3.99 8.18
CA THR A 99 -0.75 -4.60 8.42
C THR A 99 -0.57 -6.11 8.59
N THR A 100 0.16 -6.75 7.67
CA THR A 100 0.41 -8.18 7.72
C THR A 100 1.24 -8.57 8.94
N HIS A 101 2.29 -7.80 9.25
CA HIS A 101 3.18 -8.07 10.38
C HIS A 101 2.52 -7.83 11.74
N TYR A 102 1.83 -6.70 11.95
CA TYR A 102 1.33 -6.33 13.30
C TYR A 102 -0.13 -6.64 13.55
N VAL A 103 -0.90 -7.01 12.53
CA VAL A 103 -2.33 -7.29 12.66
C VAL A 103 -2.64 -8.69 12.18
N ILE A 104 -2.40 -9.00 10.90
CA ILE A 104 -2.92 -10.22 10.28
C ILE A 104 -2.20 -11.47 10.80
N THR A 105 -0.87 -11.51 10.75
CA THR A 105 -0.07 -12.66 11.22
C THR A 105 -0.26 -12.94 12.73
N PRO A 106 -0.20 -11.94 13.63
CA PRO A 106 -0.53 -12.16 15.04
C PRO A 106 -1.93 -12.71 15.21
N SER A 107 -2.91 -12.17 14.48
CA SER A 107 -4.30 -12.60 14.60
C SER A 107 -4.47 -14.05 14.17
N SER A 108 -3.78 -14.50 13.11
CA SER A 108 -3.88 -15.88 12.63
C SER A 108 -3.20 -16.87 13.58
N GLU A 109 -2.03 -16.52 14.12
CA GLU A 109 -1.32 -17.32 15.13
C GLU A 109 -2.12 -17.42 16.44
N TYR A 110 -2.60 -16.28 16.97
CA TYR A 110 -3.44 -16.29 18.18
C TYR A 110 -4.77 -16.98 17.97
N PHE A 111 -5.38 -16.86 16.79
CA PHE A 111 -6.61 -17.60 16.48
C PHE A 111 -6.36 -19.11 16.54
N ASN A 112 -5.27 -19.60 15.95
CA ASN A 112 -4.89 -21.00 16.02
C ASN A 112 -4.60 -21.44 17.47
N ASP A 113 -3.85 -20.63 18.23
CA ASP A 113 -3.49 -20.92 19.63
C ASP A 113 -4.71 -20.95 20.57
N PHE A 114 -5.66 -20.01 20.43
CA PHE A 114 -6.84 -19.93 21.29
C PHE A 114 -7.92 -20.97 20.96
N THR A 115 -8.15 -21.21 19.68
CA THR A 115 -9.20 -22.15 19.25
C THR A 115 -8.69 -23.57 19.10
N HIS A 116 -7.37 -23.78 19.25
CA HIS A 116 -6.70 -25.04 18.89
C HIS A 116 -7.07 -25.49 17.48
N PHE A 117 -7.21 -24.55 16.53
CA PHE A 117 -7.80 -24.81 15.22
C PHE A 117 -7.10 -25.96 14.50
N SER A 118 -5.77 -25.94 14.49
CA SER A 118 -4.94 -26.97 13.87
C SER A 118 -5.12 -28.37 14.49
N GLU A 119 -5.45 -28.46 15.78
CA GLU A 119 -5.64 -29.72 16.52
C GLU A 119 -7.08 -30.22 16.45
N VAL A 120 -8.06 -29.33 16.65
CA VAL A 120 -9.50 -29.64 16.62
C VAL A 120 -9.95 -29.98 15.19
N PHE A 121 -9.53 -29.17 14.21
CA PHE A 121 -9.87 -29.36 12.79
C PHE A 121 -8.74 -30.05 12.03
N TYR A 122 -8.28 -31.19 12.55
CA TYR A 122 -7.19 -31.98 11.94
C TYR A 122 -7.45 -32.36 10.46
N PHE A 123 -8.72 -32.45 10.05
CA PHE A 123 -9.12 -32.79 8.68
C PHE A 123 -8.99 -31.63 7.69
N ILE A 124 -8.95 -30.37 8.15
CA ILE A 124 -8.77 -29.20 7.28
C ILE A 124 -7.27 -29.06 7.02
N THR A 125 -6.84 -29.28 5.79
CA THR A 125 -5.43 -29.13 5.38
C THR A 125 -5.12 -27.67 5.04
N PRO A 126 -3.85 -27.21 5.16
CA PRO A 126 -3.44 -25.88 4.71
C PRO A 126 -3.89 -25.61 3.26
N ASN A 127 -3.67 -26.56 2.35
CA ASN A 127 -4.11 -26.47 0.95
C ASN A 127 -5.63 -26.22 0.79
N MET A 128 -6.48 -26.75 1.66
CA MET A 128 -7.93 -26.47 1.62
C MET A 128 -8.24 -25.02 2.00
N ILE A 129 -7.49 -24.46 2.96
CA ILE A 129 -7.56 -23.05 3.31
C ILE A 129 -7.07 -22.23 2.10
N THR A 130 -5.96 -22.65 1.46
CA THR A 130 -5.41 -22.03 0.25
C THR A 130 -6.43 -21.96 -0.90
N PHE A 131 -7.17 -23.04 -1.17
CA PHE A 131 -8.26 -22.98 -2.16
C PHE A 131 -9.42 -22.06 -1.75
N THR A 132 -9.68 -21.94 -0.45
CA THR A 132 -10.79 -21.14 0.09
C THR A 132 -10.52 -19.65 -0.04
N HIS A 133 -9.31 -19.16 0.29
CA HIS A 133 -9.01 -17.73 0.13
C HIS A 133 -8.99 -17.33 -1.35
N VAL A 134 -8.54 -18.19 -2.28
CA VAL A 134 -8.66 -17.94 -3.73
C VAL A 134 -10.12 -17.79 -4.17
N PHE A 135 -11.00 -18.68 -3.72
CA PHE A 135 -12.43 -18.56 -4.00
C PHE A 135 -13.01 -17.25 -3.44
N LEU A 136 -12.65 -16.88 -2.21
CA LEU A 136 -13.04 -15.60 -1.62
C LEU A 136 -12.51 -14.41 -2.42
N ALA A 137 -11.31 -14.49 -3.01
CA ALA A 137 -10.77 -13.43 -3.86
C ALA A 137 -11.70 -13.15 -5.05
N PHE A 138 -12.20 -14.19 -5.74
CA PHE A 138 -13.15 -14.00 -6.84
C PHE A 138 -14.48 -13.42 -6.39
N VAL A 139 -15.00 -13.85 -5.23
CA VAL A 139 -16.23 -13.31 -4.65
C VAL A 139 -16.06 -11.84 -4.26
N ALA A 140 -14.93 -11.49 -3.63
CA ALA A 140 -14.56 -10.12 -3.27
C ALA A 140 -14.49 -9.23 -4.51
N VAL A 141 -13.81 -9.68 -5.57
CA VAL A 141 -13.72 -8.95 -6.84
C VAL A 141 -15.09 -8.72 -7.45
N LYS A 142 -15.98 -9.72 -7.46
CA LYS A 142 -17.35 -9.55 -7.94
C LYS A 142 -18.10 -8.45 -7.18
N CYS A 143 -17.90 -8.35 -5.86
CA CYS A 143 -18.46 -7.28 -5.05
C CYS A 143 -17.82 -5.90 -5.36
N ILE A 144 -16.50 -5.84 -5.58
CA ILE A 144 -15.76 -4.62 -5.96
C ILE A 144 -16.20 -4.07 -7.32
N VAL A 145 -16.58 -4.93 -8.26
CA VAL A 145 -17.04 -4.54 -9.61
C VAL A 145 -18.46 -3.98 -9.62
N SER A 146 -19.20 -4.07 -8.52
CA SER A 146 -20.58 -3.60 -8.47
C SER A 146 -20.69 -2.07 -8.42
N ASP A 147 -21.79 -1.55 -8.96
CA ASP A 147 -22.04 -0.10 -9.06
C ASP A 147 -22.32 0.57 -7.70
N SER A 148 -22.72 -0.23 -6.69
CA SER A 148 -23.05 0.26 -5.35
C SER A 148 -21.80 0.41 -4.48
N LEU A 149 -21.58 1.61 -3.93
CA LEU A 149 -20.48 1.85 -2.98
C LEU A 149 -20.53 0.89 -1.78
N LYS A 150 -21.72 0.56 -1.27
CA LYS A 150 -21.86 -0.40 -0.15
C LYS A 150 -21.29 -1.77 -0.49
N ASN A 151 -21.60 -2.27 -1.69
CA ASN A 151 -21.13 -3.57 -2.15
C ASN A 151 -19.62 -3.56 -2.43
N ARG A 152 -19.07 -2.44 -2.93
CA ARG A 152 -17.61 -2.27 -3.09
C ARG A 152 -16.88 -2.36 -1.74
N ARG A 153 -17.42 -1.72 -0.70
CA ARG A 153 -16.88 -1.80 0.67
C ARG A 153 -16.97 -3.21 1.26
N ILE A 154 -18.07 -3.93 1.02
CA ILE A 154 -18.17 -5.35 1.40
C ILE A 154 -17.11 -6.17 0.67
N GLY A 155 -16.86 -5.89 -0.61
CA GLY A 155 -15.79 -6.54 -1.38
C GLY A 155 -14.41 -6.31 -0.78
N VAL A 156 -14.10 -5.11 -0.30
CA VAL A 156 -12.86 -4.82 0.44
C VAL A 156 -12.74 -5.66 1.71
N ILE A 157 -13.82 -5.74 2.50
CA ILE A 157 -13.83 -6.57 3.73
C ILE A 157 -13.62 -8.04 3.40
N LEU A 158 -14.27 -8.56 2.35
CA LEU A 158 -14.07 -9.94 1.90
C LEU A 158 -12.64 -10.21 1.44
N TYR A 159 -12.01 -9.22 0.79
CA TYR A 159 -10.61 -9.32 0.38
C TYR A 159 -9.67 -9.36 1.59
N GLU A 160 -9.96 -8.58 2.63
CA GLU A 160 -9.19 -8.61 3.89
C GLU A 160 -9.35 -9.94 4.63
N ILE A 161 -10.56 -10.51 4.65
CA ILE A 161 -10.79 -11.87 5.17
C ILE A 161 -9.97 -12.90 4.39
N ARG A 162 -9.86 -12.74 3.06
CA ARG A 162 -8.96 -13.57 2.23
C ARG A 162 -7.51 -13.43 2.68
N THR A 163 -6.99 -12.22 2.91
CA THR A 163 -5.62 -12.01 3.42
C THR A 163 -5.42 -12.60 4.81
N PHE A 164 -6.45 -12.60 5.67
CA PHE A 164 -6.39 -13.30 6.95
C PHE A 164 -6.32 -14.83 6.80
N LEU A 165 -7.11 -15.41 5.89
CA LEU A 165 -7.08 -16.85 5.64
C LEU A 165 -5.75 -17.31 5.02
N ASP A 166 -5.16 -16.48 4.16
CA ASP A 166 -3.81 -16.65 3.63
C ASP A 166 -2.78 -16.75 4.77
N ALA A 167 -2.77 -15.80 5.71
CA ALA A 167 -1.90 -15.91 6.88
C ALA A 167 -2.22 -17.10 7.82
N LEU A 168 -3.45 -17.60 7.80
CA LEU A 168 -3.90 -18.72 8.63
C LEU A 168 -3.39 -20.07 8.09
N ASP A 169 -3.29 -20.25 6.77
CA ASP A 169 -2.80 -21.52 6.22
C ASP A 169 -1.34 -21.78 6.62
N GLY A 170 -0.51 -20.74 6.62
CA GLY A 170 0.87 -20.78 7.06
C GLY A 170 0.99 -21.00 8.57
N ALA A 171 0.10 -20.41 9.37
CA ALA A 171 0.06 -20.66 10.82
C ALA A 171 -0.32 -22.13 11.12
N VAL A 172 -1.31 -22.67 10.43
CA VAL A 172 -1.73 -24.08 10.57
C VAL A 172 -0.62 -25.03 10.09
N TYR A 173 0.05 -24.72 8.98
CA TYR A 173 1.19 -25.49 8.49
C TYR A 173 2.32 -25.51 9.52
N ARG A 174 2.72 -24.35 10.06
CA ARG A 174 3.77 -24.24 11.10
C ARG A 174 3.41 -24.96 12.40
N ALA A 175 2.15 -24.93 12.80
CA ALA A 175 1.67 -25.63 13.99
C ALA A 175 1.74 -27.17 13.84
N ARG A 176 1.60 -27.67 12.61
CA ARG A 176 1.64 -29.11 12.29
C ARG A 176 3.02 -29.60 11.85
N ALA A 177 3.92 -28.70 11.47
CA ALA A 177 5.30 -29.05 11.15
C ALA A 177 6.03 -29.60 12.39
N VAL A 178 6.64 -30.79 12.24
CA VAL A 178 7.31 -31.51 13.33
C VAL A 178 8.54 -30.74 13.86
N ASN A 179 9.13 -29.87 13.04
CA ASN A 179 10.18 -28.93 13.42
C ASN A 179 9.63 -27.50 13.33
N LYS A 180 9.55 -26.81 14.48
CA LYS A 180 9.07 -25.42 14.62
C LYS A 180 10.05 -24.37 14.06
N THR A 181 10.66 -24.62 12.92
CA THR A 181 11.61 -23.72 12.27
C THR A 181 10.85 -22.71 11.41
N TYR A 182 11.02 -21.42 11.69
CA TYR A 182 10.42 -20.30 10.95
C TYR A 182 11.18 -20.00 9.64
N GLU A 183 11.69 -21.04 8.99
CA GLU A 183 12.32 -20.95 7.68
C GLU A 183 11.29 -21.32 6.63
N SER A 184 11.13 -20.46 5.61
CA SER A 184 10.39 -20.79 4.40
C SER A 184 11.10 -21.95 3.72
N HIS A 185 10.55 -23.17 3.88
CA HIS A 185 11.02 -24.33 3.13
C HIS A 185 10.58 -24.14 1.67
N HIS A 186 11.41 -23.45 0.88
CA HIS A 186 11.18 -23.15 -0.54
C HIS A 186 11.05 -24.40 -1.44
N ASP A 187 11.34 -25.59 -0.89
CA ASP A 187 11.35 -26.86 -1.61
C ASP A 187 10.03 -27.66 -1.50
N GLU A 188 9.05 -27.19 -0.72
CA GLU A 188 7.75 -27.86 -0.62
C GLU A 188 6.73 -27.30 -1.62
N ILE A 189 6.03 -28.21 -2.30
CA ILE A 189 4.98 -27.90 -3.31
C ILE A 189 3.91 -26.96 -2.73
N GLY A 190 3.64 -27.02 -1.41
CA GLY A 190 2.69 -26.16 -0.73
C GLY A 190 3.03 -24.67 -0.81
N TYR A 191 4.32 -24.30 -0.67
CA TYR A 191 4.76 -22.91 -0.79
C TYR A 191 4.54 -22.34 -2.19
N TRP A 192 4.77 -23.16 -3.22
CA TRP A 192 4.51 -22.77 -4.61
C TRP A 192 3.02 -22.62 -4.91
N ILE A 193 2.18 -23.50 -4.34
CA ILE A 193 0.72 -23.42 -4.50
C ILE A 193 0.19 -22.14 -3.83
N ASP A 194 0.63 -21.86 -2.61
CA ASP A 194 0.27 -20.66 -1.85
C ASP A 194 0.63 -19.37 -2.61
N SER A 195 1.91 -19.23 -2.99
CA SER A 195 2.40 -18.08 -3.78
C SER A 195 1.66 -17.89 -5.12
N PHE A 196 1.32 -18.98 -5.80
CA PHE A 196 0.55 -18.94 -7.03
C PHE A 196 -0.90 -18.50 -6.80
N CYS A 197 -1.54 -19.04 -5.77
CA CYS A 197 -2.90 -18.69 -5.34
C CYS A 197 -3.01 -17.20 -4.99
N ASP A 198 -1.97 -16.67 -4.36
CA ASP A 198 -1.88 -15.26 -4.00
C ASP A 198 -1.68 -14.33 -5.19
N THR A 199 -0.82 -14.74 -6.11
CA THR A 199 -0.64 -14.03 -7.38
C THR A 199 -1.95 -14.02 -8.18
N MET A 200 -2.69 -15.13 -8.21
CA MET A 200 -4.00 -15.21 -8.86
C MET A 200 -5.02 -14.27 -8.24
N GLY A 201 -5.07 -14.16 -6.90
CA GLY A 201 -5.93 -13.22 -6.20
C GLY A 201 -5.65 -11.75 -6.57
N GLY A 202 -4.38 -11.37 -6.59
CA GLY A 202 -3.95 -10.03 -7.00
C GLY A 202 -4.26 -9.72 -8.47
N ILE A 203 -4.02 -10.68 -9.37
CA ILE A 203 -4.37 -10.56 -10.79
C ILE A 203 -5.87 -10.37 -10.96
N ALA A 204 -6.69 -11.19 -10.27
CA ALA A 204 -8.14 -11.09 -10.33
C ALA A 204 -8.63 -9.70 -9.89
N LEU A 205 -8.01 -9.10 -8.87
CA LEU A 205 -8.31 -7.74 -8.41
C LEU A 205 -8.06 -6.68 -9.49
N ILE A 206 -6.91 -6.73 -10.14
CA ILE A 206 -6.54 -5.79 -11.22
C ILE A 206 -7.51 -5.93 -12.40
N PHE A 207 -7.82 -7.17 -12.83
CA PHE A 207 -8.77 -7.42 -13.91
C PHE A 207 -10.19 -6.97 -13.57
N GLY A 208 -10.63 -7.19 -12.33
CA GLY A 208 -11.93 -6.71 -11.86
C GLY A 208 -12.07 -5.20 -12.03
N ILE A 209 -11.01 -4.44 -11.72
CA ILE A 209 -11.09 -2.98 -11.78
C ILE A 209 -10.95 -2.45 -13.20
N ILE A 210 -10.18 -3.12 -14.05
CA ILE A 210 -10.22 -2.89 -15.49
C ILE A 210 -11.66 -3.05 -16.00
N PHE A 211 -12.32 -4.14 -15.61
CA PHE A 211 -13.71 -4.40 -16.00
C PHE A 211 -14.65 -3.30 -15.47
N PHE A 212 -14.51 -2.89 -14.20
CA PHE A 212 -15.31 -1.83 -13.60
C PHE A 212 -15.20 -0.49 -14.37
N PHE A 213 -13.97 -0.01 -14.63
CA PHE A 213 -13.79 1.27 -15.31
C PHE A 213 -14.12 1.23 -16.81
N LEU A 214 -13.90 0.09 -17.48
CA LEU A 214 -14.19 -0.04 -18.92
C LEU A 214 -15.68 -0.21 -19.22
N TRP A 215 -16.43 -0.90 -18.35
CA TRP A 215 -17.82 -1.27 -18.65
C TRP A 215 -18.88 -0.58 -17.80
N LYS A 216 -18.54 -0.11 -16.60
CA LYS A 216 -19.53 0.41 -15.65
C LYS A 216 -19.43 1.91 -15.43
N GLN A 217 -18.24 2.40 -15.06
CA GLN A 217 -18.06 3.81 -14.74
C GLN A 217 -16.79 4.39 -15.35
N PRO A 218 -16.80 4.83 -16.62
CA PRO A 218 -15.67 5.52 -17.20
C PRO A 218 -15.42 6.83 -16.42
N PRO A 219 -14.18 7.09 -15.97
CA PRO A 219 -13.88 8.27 -15.20
C PRO A 219 -14.14 9.52 -16.06
N LYS A 220 -14.72 10.52 -15.41
CA LYS A 220 -15.04 11.79 -16.05
C LYS A 220 -13.80 12.67 -16.08
N LYS A 221 -13.49 13.24 -17.23
CA LYS A 221 -12.53 14.34 -17.39
C LYS A 221 -13.32 15.63 -17.26
N GLU A 222 -13.02 16.40 -16.22
CA GLU A 222 -13.48 17.78 -16.15
C GLU A 222 -12.76 18.57 -17.25
N VAL A 223 -13.51 18.95 -18.27
CA VAL A 223 -13.06 19.98 -19.20
C VAL A 223 -13.49 21.29 -18.55
N GLY A 224 -12.61 21.88 -17.76
CA GLY A 224 -12.75 23.30 -17.45
C GLY A 224 -12.80 24.03 -18.79
N SER A 225 -13.86 24.80 -19.04
CA SER A 225 -13.82 25.81 -20.08
C SER A 225 -12.69 26.75 -19.70
N LEU A 226 -11.53 26.60 -20.34
CA LEU A 226 -10.50 27.63 -20.27
C LEU A 226 -11.18 28.93 -20.75
N PRO A 227 -11.13 30.04 -19.99
CA PRO A 227 -11.85 31.28 -20.34
C PRO A 227 -11.28 32.01 -21.57
N TRP A 228 -10.58 31.33 -22.47
CA TRP A 228 -9.74 31.95 -23.49
C TRP A 228 -9.67 31.16 -24.81
N THR A 229 -10.69 30.37 -25.11
CA THR A 229 -11.01 30.05 -26.51
C THR A 229 -12.14 30.96 -26.92
N ASN A 230 -11.78 32.13 -27.43
CA ASN A 230 -12.68 32.90 -28.28
C ASN A 230 -13.05 31.99 -29.46
N ASP A 231 -14.30 31.55 -29.51
CA ASP A 231 -14.96 31.15 -30.75
C ASP A 231 -15.15 32.42 -31.59
N ASP A 232 -14.05 32.92 -32.14
CA ASP A 232 -14.12 33.79 -33.31
C ASP A 232 -14.05 32.88 -34.54
N GLN A 233 -15.14 32.93 -35.31
CA GLN A 233 -15.36 32.31 -36.64
C GLN A 233 -16.07 30.95 -36.67
N ASN A 234 -17.38 30.96 -36.47
CA ASN A 234 -18.28 30.77 -37.62
C ASN A 234 -19.72 31.18 -37.29
N GLY A 235 -20.24 32.15 -38.04
CA GLY A 235 -21.57 32.70 -37.85
C GLY A 235 -22.69 31.74 -38.23
N ASN A 236 -23.75 31.73 -37.43
CA ASN A 236 -25.08 32.11 -37.89
C ASN A 236 -26.02 32.31 -36.70
N LEU A 237 -26.65 33.49 -36.69
CA LEU A 237 -27.74 33.88 -35.80
C LEU A 237 -28.87 32.85 -35.84
N ILE A 238 -29.43 32.44 -34.69
CA ILE A 238 -30.86 32.61 -34.34
C ILE A 238 -30.98 32.70 -32.80
N ASP A 239 -31.67 33.75 -32.41
CA ASP A 239 -32.19 34.14 -31.10
C ASP A 239 -32.95 33.01 -30.36
N SER A 240 -32.66 32.80 -29.09
CA SER A 240 -33.68 32.43 -28.09
C SER A 240 -33.10 32.51 -26.69
N SER A 241 -33.73 33.37 -25.89
CA SER A 241 -33.73 33.33 -24.44
C SER A 241 -33.87 31.90 -23.92
N SER A 242 -32.83 31.35 -23.31
CA SER A 242 -32.90 30.11 -22.56
C SER A 242 -31.87 30.14 -21.45
N GLU A 243 -32.31 29.68 -20.29
CA GLU A 243 -31.62 29.68 -19.01
C GLU A 243 -30.15 29.26 -19.12
N LYS A 244 -29.27 29.99 -18.42
CA LYS A 244 -27.88 29.59 -18.20
C LYS A 244 -27.85 28.33 -17.32
N HIS A 245 -28.14 27.18 -17.90
CA HIS A 245 -27.74 25.92 -17.33
C HIS A 245 -26.24 25.78 -17.58
N ASP A 246 -25.48 25.75 -16.50
CA ASP A 246 -24.03 25.54 -16.47
C ASP A 246 -23.73 24.09 -16.90
N THR A 247 -23.90 23.78 -18.20
CA THR A 247 -23.58 22.47 -18.78
C THR A 247 -22.08 22.34 -18.87
N ARG A 248 -21.44 21.92 -17.77
CA ARG A 248 -20.08 21.39 -17.80
C ARG A 248 -20.06 20.18 -18.74
N THR A 249 -19.47 20.33 -19.91
CA THR A 249 -19.27 19.23 -20.86
C THR A 249 -18.24 18.26 -20.30
N TYR A 250 -18.69 17.14 -19.74
CA TYR A 250 -17.80 16.08 -19.28
C TYR A 250 -17.32 15.25 -20.48
N LYS A 251 -16.00 15.13 -20.65
CA LYS A 251 -15.41 14.18 -21.61
C LYS A 251 -15.00 12.91 -20.86
N TYR A 252 -15.29 11.74 -21.38
CA TYR A 252 -14.81 10.49 -20.77
C TYR A 252 -13.35 10.22 -21.16
N TYR A 253 -12.57 9.59 -20.28
CA TYR A 253 -11.25 9.08 -20.65
C TYR A 253 -11.38 7.92 -21.65
N THR A 254 -10.47 7.85 -22.61
CA THR A 254 -10.43 6.76 -23.59
C THR A 254 -10.16 5.42 -22.89
N ASN A 255 -10.87 4.36 -23.29
CA ASN A 255 -10.68 2.99 -22.79
C ASN A 255 -9.20 2.54 -22.79
N LYS A 256 -8.42 2.94 -23.80
CA LYS A 256 -6.98 2.69 -23.86
C LYS A 256 -6.21 3.28 -22.67
N ILE A 257 -6.53 4.51 -22.25
CA ILE A 257 -5.86 5.19 -21.15
C ILE A 257 -6.19 4.49 -19.82
N ILE A 258 -7.45 4.11 -19.63
CA ILE A 258 -7.90 3.37 -18.44
C ILE A 258 -7.18 2.03 -18.35
N PHE A 259 -7.16 1.27 -19.44
CA PHE A 259 -6.48 -0.02 -19.52
C PHE A 259 -4.98 0.11 -19.18
N TRP A 260 -4.27 1.04 -19.84
CA TRP A 260 -2.84 1.25 -19.59
C TRP A 260 -2.54 1.71 -18.17
N ARG A 261 -3.43 2.49 -17.53
CA ARG A 261 -3.28 2.90 -16.13
C ARG A 261 -3.42 1.74 -15.15
N CYS A 262 -4.44 0.91 -15.34
CA CYS A 262 -4.64 -0.25 -14.48
C CYS A 262 -3.52 -1.29 -14.69
N LEU A 263 -3.13 -1.51 -15.95
CA LEU A 263 -2.01 -2.40 -16.30
C LEU A 263 -0.70 -1.89 -15.72
N SER A 264 -0.43 -0.59 -15.80
CA SER A 264 0.74 0.05 -15.19
C SER A 264 0.80 -0.19 -13.69
N TYR A 265 -0.33 -0.12 -13.00
CA TYR A 265 -0.36 -0.38 -11.57
C TYR A 265 -0.14 -1.87 -11.24
N GLY A 266 -0.74 -2.77 -12.01
CA GLY A 266 -0.46 -4.20 -11.91
C GLY A 266 1.01 -4.55 -12.15
N ALA A 267 1.63 -3.92 -13.14
CA ALA A 267 3.06 -4.05 -13.41
C ALA A 267 3.92 -3.52 -12.26
N GLN A 268 3.51 -2.45 -11.57
CA GLN A 268 4.20 -1.96 -10.37
C GLN A 268 4.12 -2.96 -9.23
N ILE A 269 2.96 -3.57 -8.96
CA ILE A 269 2.81 -4.60 -7.92
C ILE A 269 3.71 -5.81 -8.25
N GLY A 270 3.70 -6.27 -9.51
CA GLY A 270 4.54 -7.38 -9.95
C GLY A 270 6.03 -7.07 -9.81
N LEU A 271 6.47 -5.89 -10.26
CA LEU A 271 7.86 -5.45 -10.13
C LEU A 271 8.27 -5.29 -8.66
N ALA A 272 7.43 -4.70 -7.82
CA ALA A 272 7.68 -4.54 -6.40
C ALA A 272 7.83 -5.91 -5.71
N SER A 273 6.95 -6.86 -6.00
CA SER A 273 6.99 -8.21 -5.43
C SER A 273 8.27 -8.95 -5.84
N ALA A 274 8.64 -8.92 -7.12
CA ALA A 274 9.84 -9.58 -7.62
C ALA A 274 11.13 -8.98 -7.05
N MET A 275 11.22 -7.65 -6.98
CA MET A 275 12.41 -6.96 -6.48
C MET A 275 12.53 -7.04 -4.96
N TRP A 276 11.39 -7.05 -4.25
CA TRP A 276 11.36 -7.32 -2.81
C TRP A 276 11.89 -8.73 -2.52
N ASP A 277 11.43 -9.75 -3.25
CA ASP A 277 11.87 -11.15 -3.06
C ASP A 277 13.37 -11.32 -3.34
N GLN A 278 13.87 -10.72 -4.42
CA GLN A 278 15.31 -10.71 -4.73
C GLN A 278 16.14 -10.03 -3.63
N THR A 279 15.64 -8.91 -3.09
CA THR A 279 16.32 -8.17 -2.02
C THR A 279 16.28 -8.96 -0.71
N LEU A 280 15.14 -9.57 -0.40
CA LEU A 280 14.96 -10.46 0.75
C LEU A 280 15.95 -11.62 0.71
N TRP A 281 16.07 -12.31 -0.44
CA TRP A 281 17.01 -13.41 -0.61
C TRP A 281 18.45 -12.95 -0.39
N SER A 282 18.82 -11.80 -0.95
CA SER A 282 20.16 -11.22 -0.78
C SER A 282 20.46 -10.85 0.68
N TYR A 283 19.48 -10.33 1.42
CA TYR A 283 19.67 -10.04 2.84
C TYR A 283 19.64 -11.27 3.73
N ASN A 284 18.83 -12.29 3.43
CA ASN A 284 18.89 -13.58 4.12
C ASN A 284 20.28 -14.21 3.95
N ASP A 285 20.79 -14.25 2.72
CA ASP A 285 22.14 -14.72 2.41
C ASP A 285 23.22 -13.98 3.22
N ILE A 286 23.10 -12.65 3.34
CA ILE A 286 24.09 -11.82 4.05
C ILE A 286 23.95 -11.87 5.58
N PHE A 287 22.73 -11.88 6.13
CA PHE A 287 22.49 -11.66 7.57
C PHE A 287 22.04 -12.90 8.34
N MET A 288 21.57 -13.95 7.67
CA MET A 288 21.18 -15.21 8.33
C MET A 288 22.21 -16.32 8.16
N THR A 289 23.06 -16.23 7.13
CA THR A 289 24.18 -17.17 6.99
C THR A 289 25.26 -16.87 8.03
N PRO A 290 25.63 -17.83 8.89
CA PRO A 290 26.67 -17.60 9.89
C PRO A 290 28.02 -17.37 9.20
N ALA A 291 28.69 -16.28 9.55
CA ALA A 291 30.02 -16.00 9.03
C ALA A 291 31.05 -17.01 9.56
N ASN A 292 31.91 -17.53 8.66
CA ASN A 292 32.92 -18.54 8.99
C ASN A 292 34.04 -18.02 9.92
N MET A 293 34.17 -16.70 10.12
CA MET A 293 35.21 -16.09 10.96
C MET A 293 34.61 -15.10 11.97
N PRO A 294 35.12 -15.04 13.22
CA PRO A 294 34.59 -14.15 14.27
C PRO A 294 34.67 -12.66 13.92
N ASN A 295 35.71 -12.24 13.18
CA ASN A 295 35.83 -10.86 12.70
C ASN A 295 34.78 -10.50 11.65
N ALA A 296 34.36 -11.46 10.82
CA ALA A 296 33.31 -11.27 9.84
C ALA A 296 31.92 -11.23 10.51
N ALA A 297 31.69 -12.02 11.56
CA ALA A 297 30.46 -11.99 12.35
C ALA A 297 30.24 -10.63 13.03
N SER A 298 31.30 -10.04 13.62
CA SER A 298 31.21 -8.70 14.22
C SER A 298 30.86 -7.61 13.20
N ARG A 299 31.41 -7.68 11.98
CA ARG A 299 31.09 -6.75 10.88
C ARG A 299 29.68 -6.95 10.33
N GLN A 300 29.23 -8.20 10.22
CA GLN A 300 27.88 -8.54 9.82
C GLN A 300 26.86 -7.95 10.80
N SER A 301 27.10 -8.09 12.11
CA SER A 301 26.28 -7.45 13.15
C SER A 301 26.33 -5.93 13.07
N GLN A 302 27.51 -5.32 12.88
CA GLN A 302 27.62 -3.87 12.72
C GLN A 302 26.85 -3.36 11.48
N ALA A 303 26.94 -4.08 10.37
CA ALA A 303 26.26 -3.74 9.13
C ALA A 303 24.74 -3.91 9.24
N LEU A 304 24.29 -4.93 9.99
CA LEU A 304 22.88 -5.15 10.28
C LEU A 304 22.31 -3.97 11.08
N HIS A 305 22.97 -3.57 12.16
CA HIS A 305 22.49 -2.51 13.05
C HIS A 305 22.64 -1.09 12.48
N SER A 306 23.22 -0.94 11.29
CA SER A 306 23.29 0.34 10.59
C SER A 306 21.88 0.90 10.32
N SER A 307 21.67 2.18 10.63
CA SER A 307 20.41 2.88 10.35
C SER A 307 20.07 2.90 8.85
N TYR A 308 21.07 2.83 7.97
CA TYR A 308 20.85 2.76 6.53
C TYR A 308 20.25 1.41 6.09
N THR A 309 20.72 0.31 6.68
CA THR A 309 20.13 -1.03 6.46
C THR A 309 18.68 -1.06 6.90
N PHE A 310 18.38 -0.55 8.11
CA PHE A 310 17.01 -0.45 8.59
C PHE A 310 16.14 0.45 7.71
N ALA A 311 16.65 1.60 7.26
CA ALA A 311 15.89 2.51 6.40
C ALA A 311 15.48 1.86 5.07
N ILE A 312 16.35 1.06 4.45
CA ILE A 312 16.02 0.31 3.22
C ILE A 312 14.99 -0.79 3.51
N MET A 313 15.18 -1.58 4.58
CA MET A 313 14.21 -2.62 4.96
C MET A 313 12.84 -2.03 5.28
N TRP A 314 12.80 -0.88 5.96
CA TRP A 314 11.57 -0.15 6.28
C TRP A 314 10.93 0.48 5.03
N ALA A 315 11.71 0.96 4.06
CA ALA A 315 11.17 1.43 2.80
C ALA A 315 10.51 0.30 1.99
N TRP A 316 11.12 -0.90 2.00
CA TRP A 316 10.51 -2.09 1.41
C TRP A 316 9.21 -2.51 2.10
N ARG A 317 9.14 -2.42 3.43
CA ARG A 317 7.92 -2.63 4.21
C ARG A 317 6.74 -1.74 3.76
N MET A 318 7.02 -0.54 3.25
CA MET A 318 5.98 0.35 2.74
C MET A 318 5.64 0.16 1.27
N LEU A 319 6.50 -0.52 0.49
CA LEU A 319 6.42 -0.62 -0.97
C LEU A 319 6.36 -2.06 -1.49
N GLU A 320 6.26 -3.04 -0.60
CA GLU A 320 6.01 -4.44 -0.94
C GLU A 320 4.67 -4.60 -1.70
N GLY A 321 4.56 -5.66 -2.51
CA GLY A 321 3.35 -5.98 -3.27
C GLY A 321 2.07 -6.01 -2.43
N GLN A 322 2.09 -6.64 -1.25
CA GLN A 322 0.92 -6.68 -0.35
C GLN A 322 0.56 -5.29 0.20
N ALA A 323 1.56 -4.49 0.60
CA ALA A 323 1.33 -3.11 1.04
C ALA A 323 0.65 -2.27 -0.06
N LEU A 324 1.10 -2.42 -1.31
CA LEU A 324 0.47 -1.74 -2.45
C LEU A 324 -0.99 -2.17 -2.61
N ILE A 325 -1.29 -3.47 -2.53
CA ILE A 325 -2.66 -3.99 -2.58
C ILE A 325 -3.51 -3.37 -1.45
N HIS A 326 -3.00 -3.30 -0.21
CA HIS A 326 -3.72 -2.66 0.90
C HIS A 326 -4.01 -1.17 0.63
N TYR A 327 -3.07 -0.40 0.07
CA TYR A 327 -3.32 1.00 -0.30
C TYR A 327 -4.41 1.13 -1.36
N PHE A 328 -4.48 0.17 -2.27
CA PHE A 328 -5.50 0.14 -3.30
C PHE A 328 -6.88 -0.23 -2.76
N LEU A 329 -6.95 -1.19 -1.82
CA LEU A 329 -8.18 -1.50 -1.09
C LEU A 329 -8.71 -0.30 -0.31
N LEU A 330 -7.82 0.49 0.31
CA LEU A 330 -8.18 1.76 0.94
C LEU A 330 -8.72 2.77 -0.09
N ALA A 331 -8.10 2.87 -1.27
CA ALA A 331 -8.60 3.72 -2.35
C ALA A 331 -10.01 3.32 -2.81
N ILE A 332 -10.34 2.01 -2.82
CA ILE A 332 -11.68 1.49 -3.12
C ILE A 332 -12.67 1.83 -1.99
N LEU A 333 -12.26 1.67 -0.74
CA LEU A 333 -13.09 1.95 0.45
C LEU A 333 -13.56 3.41 0.48
N PHE A 334 -12.67 4.34 0.14
CA PHE A 334 -12.92 5.79 0.13
C PHE A 334 -13.40 6.35 -1.23
N ASP A 335 -13.51 5.50 -2.25
CA ASP A 335 -13.92 5.90 -3.61
C ASP A 335 -12.97 6.89 -4.32
N TYR A 336 -11.66 6.79 -4.06
CA TYR A 336 -10.60 7.59 -4.70
C TYR A 336 -9.72 6.77 -5.65
N VAL A 337 -10.27 5.69 -6.20
CA VAL A 337 -9.52 4.74 -7.04
C VAL A 337 -8.89 5.43 -8.26
N TRP A 338 -9.59 6.38 -8.88
CA TRP A 338 -9.08 7.05 -10.08
C TRP A 338 -7.96 8.05 -9.79
N GLU A 339 -8.08 8.82 -8.71
CA GLU A 339 -7.06 9.74 -8.21
C GLU A 339 -5.80 8.97 -7.81
N PHE A 340 -5.99 7.85 -7.11
CA PHE A 340 -4.92 6.94 -6.72
C PHE A 340 -4.16 6.40 -7.95
N LEU A 341 -4.88 5.83 -8.93
CA LEU A 341 -4.25 5.31 -10.16
C LEU A 341 -3.50 6.41 -10.94
N ARG A 342 -4.01 7.65 -10.96
CA ARG A 342 -3.34 8.78 -11.60
C ARG A 342 -2.05 9.17 -10.87
N PHE A 343 -2.08 9.21 -9.53
CA PHE A 343 -0.92 9.52 -8.72
C PHE A 343 0.17 8.46 -8.88
N VAL A 344 -0.21 7.19 -8.73
CA VAL A 344 0.70 6.05 -8.73
C VAL A 344 1.34 5.82 -10.12
N GLN A 345 0.64 6.14 -11.21
CA GLN A 345 1.21 6.03 -12.55
C GLN A 345 2.52 6.82 -12.72
N TYR A 346 2.61 8.02 -12.14
CA TYR A 346 3.79 8.88 -12.28
C TYR A 346 4.78 8.69 -11.15
N TRP A 347 4.32 8.79 -9.91
CA TRP A 347 5.20 8.77 -8.74
C TRP A 347 5.58 7.36 -8.31
N GLY A 348 4.71 6.37 -8.53
CA GLY A 348 4.93 5.00 -8.06
C GLY A 348 6.21 4.38 -8.64
N PHE A 349 6.42 4.48 -9.96
CA PHE A 349 7.64 3.97 -10.59
C PHE A 349 8.90 4.73 -10.18
N VAL A 350 8.81 6.05 -9.98
CA VAL A 350 9.97 6.85 -9.57
C VAL A 350 10.42 6.45 -8.17
N ILE A 351 9.47 6.36 -7.24
CA ILE A 351 9.74 5.96 -5.84
C ILE A 351 10.28 4.52 -5.80
N LEU A 352 9.63 3.59 -6.51
CA LEU A 352 10.06 2.19 -6.57
C LEU A 352 11.45 2.05 -7.22
N GLY A 353 11.72 2.79 -8.29
CA GLY A 353 13.03 2.79 -8.96
C GLY A 353 14.16 3.28 -8.06
N ILE A 354 13.93 4.34 -7.28
CA ILE A 354 14.91 4.85 -6.29
C ILE A 354 15.19 3.79 -5.22
N LEU A 355 14.15 3.10 -4.73
CA LEU A 355 14.30 2.04 -3.73
C LEU A 355 15.08 0.85 -4.28
N ILE A 356 14.75 0.38 -5.49
CA ILE A 356 15.46 -0.73 -6.14
C ILE A 356 16.94 -0.39 -6.31
N PHE A 357 17.24 0.80 -6.84
CA PHE A 357 18.62 1.25 -7.04
C PHE A 357 19.38 1.34 -5.70
N SER A 358 18.76 1.94 -4.68
CA SER A 358 19.36 2.08 -3.35
C SER A 358 19.61 0.71 -2.70
N SER A 359 18.69 -0.25 -2.89
CA SER A 359 18.83 -1.62 -2.38
C SER A 359 19.96 -2.36 -3.05
N TYR A 360 20.06 -2.28 -4.38
CA TYR A 360 21.16 -2.91 -5.13
C TYR A 360 22.52 -2.32 -4.75
N TYR A 361 22.60 -0.99 -4.66
CA TYR A 361 23.81 -0.30 -4.23
C TYR A 361 24.23 -0.73 -2.82
N HIS A 362 23.28 -0.78 -1.89
CA HIS A 362 23.55 -1.20 -0.52
C HIS A 362 24.02 -2.65 -0.43
N VAL A 363 23.33 -3.59 -1.08
CA VAL A 363 23.72 -5.01 -1.12
C VAL A 363 25.13 -5.17 -1.71
N SER A 364 25.45 -4.47 -2.80
CA SER A 364 26.79 -4.49 -3.38
C SER A 364 27.85 -3.93 -2.42
N SER A 365 27.55 -2.83 -1.73
CA SER A 365 28.44 -2.22 -0.74
C SER A 365 28.67 -3.13 0.46
N LEU A 366 27.61 -3.77 0.97
CA LEU A 366 27.68 -4.75 2.05
C LEU A 366 28.57 -5.94 1.69
N ARG A 367 28.38 -6.51 0.49
CA ARG A 367 29.21 -7.62 0.01
C ARG A 367 30.69 -7.22 -0.08
N GLN A 368 30.99 -6.03 -0.59
CA GLN A 368 32.37 -5.53 -0.60
C GLN A 368 32.94 -5.33 0.81
N PHE A 369 32.18 -4.73 1.73
CA PHE A 369 32.59 -4.51 3.11
C PHE A 369 32.92 -5.82 3.85
N LEU A 370 32.19 -6.90 3.54
CA LEU A 370 32.42 -8.23 4.07
C LEU A 370 33.61 -8.95 3.40
N LEU A 371 33.87 -8.70 2.10
CA LEU A 371 34.96 -9.33 1.34
C LEU A 371 36.35 -8.69 1.54
N VAL A 372 36.45 -7.37 1.77
CA VAL A 372 37.73 -6.61 1.83
C VAL A 372 38.75 -7.14 2.86
N GLN A 373 38.38 -8.07 3.76
CA GLN A 373 39.33 -8.69 4.69
C GLN A 373 39.84 -10.08 4.27
N SER A 374 39.21 -10.81 3.34
CA SER A 374 39.73 -12.13 2.94
C SER A 374 41.15 -12.01 2.35
N ASP A 375 41.40 -10.90 1.65
CA ASP A 375 42.66 -10.64 0.97
C ASP A 375 43.74 -10.04 1.87
N SER A 376 43.37 -9.38 2.99
CA SER A 376 44.34 -8.78 3.91
C SER A 376 44.87 -9.75 4.97
N THR A 377 44.23 -10.91 5.16
CA THR A 377 44.78 -12.01 5.98
C THR A 377 45.55 -13.07 5.17
N GLY A 378 45.60 -12.95 3.84
CA GLY A 378 46.36 -13.83 2.95
C GLY A 378 47.85 -13.52 2.81
N VAL A 379 48.34 -12.43 3.41
CA VAL A 379 49.75 -12.01 3.35
C VAL A 379 50.34 -11.95 4.76
N THR A 380 50.44 -13.10 5.44
CA THR A 380 51.38 -13.31 6.57
C THR A 380 51.49 -14.79 6.99
N SER A 381 51.51 -15.72 6.03
CA SER A 381 52.03 -17.06 6.30
C SER A 381 52.46 -17.76 5.00
N GLY A 382 53.77 -17.81 4.74
CA GLY A 382 54.29 -18.65 3.66
C GLY A 382 55.68 -18.29 3.16
N HIS A 383 56.67 -18.52 4.02
CA HIS A 383 58.12 -18.76 3.76
C HIS A 383 59.00 -17.68 3.11
#